data_AF-A0A1B9GBC8-F1
#
_entry.id   AF-A0A1B9GBC8-F1
#
_cell.length_a   1.000
_cell.length_b   1.000
_cell.length_c   1.000
_cell.angle_alpha   90.00
_cell.angle_beta   90.00
_cell.angle_gamma   90.00
#
_symmetry.space_group_name_H-M   'P 1'
#
loop_
_entity.id
_entity.type
_entity.pdbx_description
1 polymer ?
#
loop_
_entity_poly.entity_id
_entity_poly.type
_entity_poly.pdbx_seq_one_letter_code
_entity_poly.pdbx_strand_id
1 'polypeptide(L)'
;MLFTKFITLSVLSLSTFVLALPTPTINDQEGLAKRWHADHQRYHPSADESARPSPSASGIVRRKIQAPIFTGPVVLGSGEDLTRCLSQQIACPISPMTSFELQSASADTPYECISPKEDLYSCGGCATLGTGQDCTAIPGVLSVSCAIGQCNVHSCKAGFTLSSDGVCLPSIVDYTPRP
;
A
#
# COMPACT_ATOMS: atom_id res chain seq x y z
N MET A 1 19.55 -43.63 -59.39
CA MET A 1 18.44 -42.63 -59.46
C MET A 1 17.68 -42.47 -58.11
N LEU A 2 18.32 -42.71 -56.95
CA LEU A 2 17.68 -42.49 -55.64
C LEU A 2 18.16 -41.21 -54.92
N PHE A 3 19.36 -40.71 -55.23
CA PHE A 3 19.92 -39.53 -54.54
C PHE A 3 19.24 -38.20 -54.90
N THR A 4 18.63 -38.09 -56.09
CA THR A 4 17.91 -36.87 -56.50
C THR A 4 16.55 -36.70 -55.83
N LYS A 5 15.94 -37.79 -55.32
CA LYS A 5 14.65 -37.74 -54.61
C LYS A 5 14.77 -37.27 -53.16
N PHE A 6 15.94 -37.44 -52.54
CA PHE A 6 16.16 -36.97 -51.18
C PHE A 6 16.37 -35.46 -51.13
N ILE A 7 17.01 -34.87 -52.14
CA ILE A 7 17.24 -33.42 -52.18
C ILE A 7 15.91 -32.65 -52.30
N THR A 8 14.94 -33.16 -53.07
CA THR A 8 13.63 -32.49 -53.22
C THR A 8 12.78 -32.54 -51.96
N LEU A 9 12.93 -33.56 -51.10
CA LEU A 9 12.21 -33.65 -49.82
C LEU A 9 12.76 -32.67 -48.77
N SER A 10 14.04 -32.34 -48.83
CA SER A 10 14.67 -31.38 -47.92
C SER A 10 14.17 -29.95 -48.14
N VAL A 11 13.87 -29.56 -49.38
CA VAL A 11 13.45 -28.18 -49.70
C VAL A 11 11.98 -27.91 -49.35
N LEU A 12 11.13 -28.94 -49.35
CA LEU A 12 9.72 -28.81 -48.94
C LEU A 12 9.53 -28.67 -47.41
N SER A 13 10.52 -29.06 -46.61
CA SER A 13 10.49 -28.89 -45.14
C SER A 13 10.82 -27.46 -44.69
N LEU A 14 11.59 -26.70 -45.47
CA LEU A 14 11.95 -25.32 -45.11
C LEU A 14 10.85 -24.30 -45.47
N SER A 15 9.83 -24.68 -46.24
CA SER A 15 8.78 -23.76 -46.71
C SER A 15 7.55 -23.65 -45.80
N THR A 16 7.53 -24.35 -44.65
CA THR A 16 6.44 -24.24 -43.64
C THR A 16 6.84 -23.46 -42.38
N PHE A 17 8.06 -22.91 -42.33
CA PHE A 17 8.53 -22.06 -41.23
C PHE A 17 8.23 -20.56 -41.43
N VAL A 18 7.10 -20.24 -42.06
CA VAL A 18 6.54 -18.89 -42.05
C VAL A 18 5.10 -19.00 -41.59
N LEU A 19 4.89 -18.75 -40.30
CA LEU A 19 3.70 -18.17 -39.63
C LEU A 19 3.71 -18.54 -38.13
N ALA A 20 4.81 -18.20 -37.45
CA ALA A 20 4.79 -17.99 -36.01
C ALA A 20 5.22 -16.54 -35.78
N LEU A 21 4.29 -15.60 -35.98
CA LEU A 21 4.44 -14.28 -35.38
C LEU A 21 4.37 -14.50 -33.86
N PRO A 22 5.40 -14.13 -33.09
CA PRO A 22 5.22 -14.01 -31.65
C PRO A 22 4.13 -12.96 -31.42
N THR A 23 3.09 -13.33 -30.68
CA THR A 23 2.20 -12.35 -30.06
C THR A 23 3.09 -11.36 -29.32
N PRO A 24 2.90 -10.03 -29.49
CA PRO A 24 3.68 -9.05 -28.74
C PRO A 24 3.42 -9.31 -27.26
N THR A 25 4.44 -9.85 -26.61
CA THR A 25 4.45 -10.21 -25.22
C THR A 25 4.17 -8.97 -24.39
N ILE A 26 3.22 -9.09 -23.45
CA ILE A 26 3.05 -8.27 -22.25
C ILE A 26 4.35 -8.39 -21.42
N ASN A 27 5.45 -7.82 -21.93
CA ASN A 27 6.76 -7.85 -21.28
C ASN A 27 7.70 -6.75 -21.81
N ASP A 28 7.19 -5.78 -22.56
CA ASP A 28 7.93 -4.57 -22.85
C ASP A 28 7.78 -3.61 -21.65
N GLN A 29 8.60 -3.84 -20.63
CA GLN A 29 8.71 -2.97 -19.45
C GLN A 29 8.97 -1.51 -19.84
N GLU A 30 9.70 -1.27 -20.93
CA GLU A 30 10.00 0.06 -21.43
C GLU A 30 8.76 0.72 -22.05
N GLY A 31 7.97 -0.05 -22.80
CA GLY A 31 6.67 0.38 -23.33
C GLY A 31 5.64 0.66 -22.24
N LEU A 32 5.58 -0.17 -21.20
CA LEU A 32 4.73 0.05 -20.02
C LEU A 32 5.17 1.28 -19.23
N ALA A 33 6.47 1.49 -19.01
CA ALA A 33 7.00 2.68 -18.37
C ALA A 33 6.65 3.94 -19.16
N LYS A 34 6.80 3.92 -20.49
CA LYS A 34 6.44 5.07 -21.35
C LYS A 34 4.95 5.38 -21.31
N ARG A 35 4.09 4.36 -21.31
CA ARG A 35 2.62 4.53 -21.15
C ARG A 35 2.25 5.09 -19.78
N TRP A 36 2.87 4.58 -18.71
CA TRP A 36 2.68 5.09 -17.35
C TRP A 36 3.05 6.58 -17.23
N HIS A 37 4.20 6.98 -17.78
CA HIS A 37 4.64 8.38 -17.77
C HIS A 37 3.68 9.31 -18.52
N ALA A 38 3.21 8.89 -19.70
CA ALA A 38 2.30 9.70 -20.52
C ALA A 38 0.93 9.91 -19.86
N ASP A 39 0.38 8.91 -19.18
CA ASP A 39 -0.92 9.03 -18.51
C ASP A 39 -0.81 9.81 -17.20
N HIS A 40 0.27 9.61 -16.43
CA HIS A 40 0.53 10.38 -15.21
C HIS A 40 0.71 11.89 -15.50
N GLN A 41 1.34 12.24 -16.62
CA GLN A 41 1.53 13.64 -17.02
C GLN A 41 0.23 14.35 -17.45
N ARG A 42 -0.80 13.62 -17.89
CA ARG A 42 -2.12 14.20 -18.20
C ARG A 42 -2.88 14.66 -16.95
N TYR A 43 -2.76 13.89 -15.86
CA TYR A 43 -3.51 14.17 -14.63
C TYR A 43 -2.68 14.96 -13.60
N HIS A 44 -1.36 15.02 -13.76
CA HIS A 44 -0.46 15.81 -12.94
C HIS A 44 0.46 16.66 -13.84
N PRO A 45 0.09 17.90 -14.20
CA PRO A 45 0.97 18.80 -14.93
C PRO A 45 2.24 19.09 -14.12
N SER A 46 3.39 19.16 -14.81
CA SER A 46 4.70 19.43 -14.22
C SER A 46 4.74 20.78 -13.50
N ALA A 47 5.44 20.81 -12.36
CA ALA A 47 5.57 21.95 -11.46
C ALA A 47 6.50 23.07 -12.00
N ASP A 48 6.43 23.40 -13.30
CA ASP A 48 7.27 24.43 -13.92
C ASP A 48 6.55 25.77 -14.14
N GLU A 49 5.27 25.91 -13.80
CA GLU A 49 4.53 27.17 -13.96
C GLU A 49 4.29 27.92 -12.63
N SER A 50 5.27 27.91 -11.70
CA SER A 50 5.38 28.92 -10.63
C SER A 50 6.77 28.94 -9.97
N ALA A 51 7.82 29.03 -10.78
CA ALA A 51 9.13 29.45 -10.27
C ALA A 51 9.30 30.97 -10.50
N ARG A 52 8.84 31.80 -9.56
CA ARG A 52 9.51 33.10 -9.37
C ARG A 52 10.85 32.79 -8.70
N PRO A 53 12.00 33.15 -9.28
CA PRO A 53 13.27 33.01 -8.58
C PRO A 53 13.27 34.02 -7.42
N SER A 54 13.19 33.54 -6.19
CA SER A 54 13.61 34.34 -5.04
C SER A 54 15.14 34.43 -5.07
N PRO A 55 15.73 35.63 -4.93
CA PRO A 55 17.17 35.75 -4.80
C PRO A 55 17.57 35.22 -3.42
N SER A 56 17.99 33.95 -3.34
CA SER A 56 18.69 33.44 -2.17
C SER A 56 20.14 33.90 -2.23
N ALA A 57 20.47 34.92 -1.45
CA ALA A 57 21.84 35.33 -1.21
C ALA A 57 22.64 34.17 -0.61
N SER A 58 23.75 33.84 -1.26
CA SER A 58 24.75 32.86 -0.84
C SER A 58 25.37 33.18 0.52
N GLY A 59 25.66 32.13 1.30
CA GLY A 59 26.70 32.17 2.34
C GLY A 59 26.22 32.24 3.79
N ILE A 60 25.54 31.20 4.26
CA ILE A 60 25.41 30.95 5.71
C ILE A 60 26.12 29.64 6.01
N VAL A 61 27.16 29.73 6.84
CA VAL A 61 27.84 28.60 7.48
C VAL A 61 26.78 27.63 8.00
N ARG A 62 26.73 26.39 7.47
CA ARG A 62 25.93 25.31 8.05
C ARG A 62 26.48 25.02 9.44
N ARG A 63 25.99 25.75 10.44
CA ARG A 63 26.15 25.38 11.83
C ARG A 63 25.53 23.99 11.94
N LYS A 64 26.33 22.99 12.33
CA LYS A 64 25.86 21.64 12.63
C LYS A 64 24.81 21.82 13.74
N ILE A 65 23.53 21.91 13.38
CA ILE A 65 22.45 21.87 14.34
C ILE A 65 22.43 20.40 14.75
N GLN A 66 23.16 20.10 15.82
CA GLN A 66 22.96 18.87 16.56
C GLN A 66 21.48 18.90 16.94
N ALA A 67 20.66 18.10 16.28
CA ALA A 67 19.27 17.95 16.68
C ALA A 67 19.28 17.63 18.18
N PRO A 68 18.51 18.35 19.01
CA PRO A 68 18.51 18.09 20.44
C PRO A 68 18.12 16.63 20.64
N ILE A 69 19.01 15.86 21.26
CA ILE A 69 18.70 14.51 21.72
C ILE A 69 17.61 14.68 22.77
N PHE A 70 16.37 14.37 22.41
CA PHE A 70 15.24 14.45 23.31
C PHE A 70 15.42 13.37 24.38
N THR A 71 15.65 13.80 25.62
CA THR A 71 15.79 12.94 26.80
C THR A 71 14.48 12.78 27.57
N GLY A 72 13.35 13.21 26.99
CA GLY A 72 12.03 12.98 27.57
C GLY A 72 11.55 11.54 27.33
N PRO A 73 10.59 11.06 28.14
CA PRO A 73 10.02 9.73 27.95
C PRO A 73 9.39 9.66 26.56
N VAL A 74 9.84 8.70 25.77
CA VAL A 74 9.28 8.36 24.46
C VAL A 74 7.93 7.71 24.72
N VAL A 75 6.84 8.35 24.29
CA VAL A 75 5.49 7.77 24.42
C VAL A 75 4.96 7.44 23.02
N LEU A 76 5.38 6.27 22.52
CA LEU A 76 4.80 5.68 21.31
C LEU A 76 3.30 5.47 21.50
N GLY A 77 2.53 5.71 20.44
CA GLY A 77 1.06 5.62 20.44
C GLY A 77 0.32 6.80 21.11
N SER A 78 1.01 7.88 21.46
CA SER A 78 0.35 9.09 21.98
C SER A 78 0.04 10.12 20.88
N GLY A 79 -1.10 10.81 21.03
CA GLY A 79 -1.62 11.82 20.09
C GLY A 79 -0.82 13.12 19.97
N GLU A 80 0.14 13.34 20.87
CA GLU A 80 0.83 14.63 21.01
C GLU A 80 2.33 14.57 20.72
N ASP A 81 2.84 13.45 20.18
CA ASP A 81 4.26 13.32 19.79
C ASP A 81 4.55 13.98 18.44
N LEU A 82 4.39 15.31 18.40
CA LEU A 82 4.78 16.19 17.30
C LEU A 82 6.29 16.10 16.96
N THR A 83 7.08 15.45 17.82
CA THR A 83 8.52 15.24 17.61
C THR A 83 8.78 14.14 16.58
N ARG A 84 7.89 13.14 16.51
CA ARG A 84 8.02 11.99 15.59
C ARG A 84 7.11 12.11 14.38
N CYS A 85 5.86 12.51 14.61
CA CYS A 85 4.83 12.53 13.58
C CYS A 85 4.20 13.91 13.45
N LEU A 86 3.56 14.15 12.30
CA LEU A 86 2.83 15.39 12.07
C LEU A 86 1.59 15.49 12.98
N SER A 87 1.00 16.69 13.04
CA SER A 87 -0.24 16.91 13.79
C SER A 87 -1.31 15.90 13.37
N GLN A 88 -2.02 15.33 14.36
CA GLN A 88 -3.09 14.33 14.19
C GLN A 88 -2.63 12.92 13.78
N GLN A 89 -1.32 12.67 13.73
CA GLN A 89 -0.76 11.33 13.57
C GLN A 89 -0.17 10.85 14.89
N ILE A 90 0.00 9.54 15.01
CA ILE A 90 0.68 8.90 16.14
C ILE A 90 1.81 8.02 15.63
N ALA A 91 2.89 7.96 16.41
CA ALA A 91 4.01 7.07 16.14
C ALA A 91 3.68 5.66 16.67
N CYS A 92 3.38 4.73 15.77
CA CYS A 92 3.14 3.32 16.09
C CYS A 92 4.40 2.49 15.83
N PRO A 93 4.78 1.57 16.71
CA PRO A 93 5.85 0.62 16.40
C PRO A 93 5.46 -0.26 15.21
N ILE A 94 6.43 -0.55 14.33
CA ILE A 94 6.22 -1.39 13.13
C ILE A 94 6.02 -2.87 13.51
N SER A 95 6.56 -3.28 14.66
CA SER A 95 6.43 -4.64 15.19
C SER A 95 5.58 -4.63 16.46
N PRO A 96 4.83 -5.71 16.76
CA PRO A 96 4.17 -5.86 18.04
C PRO A 96 5.17 -5.79 19.19
N MET A 97 4.85 -5.03 20.23
CA MET A 97 5.69 -4.87 21.42
C MET A 97 4.84 -5.04 22.67
N THR A 98 5.44 -5.64 23.70
CA THR A 98 4.84 -5.72 25.03
C THR A 98 4.88 -4.36 25.74
N SER A 99 4.08 -4.21 26.79
CA SER A 99 4.09 -2.99 27.62
C SER A 99 5.46 -2.69 28.24
N PHE A 100 6.26 -3.71 28.52
CA PHE A 100 7.63 -3.57 29.03
C PHE A 100 8.58 -3.05 27.94
N GLU A 101 8.53 -3.63 26.75
CA GLU A 101 9.34 -3.18 25.62
C GLU A 101 9.01 -1.74 25.22
N LEU A 102 7.74 -1.36 25.31
CA LEU A 102 7.27 0.01 25.08
C LEU A 102 7.86 1.00 26.08
N GLN A 103 7.98 0.63 27.36
CA GLN A 103 8.63 1.45 28.39
C GLN A 103 10.13 1.63 28.15
N SER A 104 10.76 0.65 27.49
CA SER A 104 12.17 0.70 27.09
C SER A 104 12.39 1.24 25.67
N ALA A 105 11.34 1.69 24.99
CA ALA A 105 11.44 2.20 23.63
C ALA A 105 12.35 3.43 23.58
N SER A 106 13.25 3.44 22.60
CA SER A 106 14.26 4.48 22.45
C SER A 106 13.97 5.36 21.22
N ALA A 107 14.88 6.29 20.92
CA ALA A 107 14.83 7.06 19.68
C ALA A 107 14.97 6.16 18.43
N ASP A 108 15.68 5.03 18.56
CA ASP A 108 15.99 4.11 17.46
C ASP A 108 14.90 3.06 17.21
N THR A 109 13.91 2.96 18.10
CA THR A 109 12.79 2.02 17.91
C THR A 109 12.06 2.37 16.61
N PRO A 110 11.96 1.43 15.65
CA PRO A 110 11.33 1.69 14.36
C PRO A 110 9.84 1.94 14.55
N TYR A 111 9.36 3.04 13.99
CA TYR A 111 7.97 3.45 14.05
C TYR A 111 7.47 3.90 12.68
N GLU A 112 6.16 3.84 12.51
CA GLU A 112 5.43 4.45 11.41
C GLU A 112 4.45 5.51 11.96
N CYS A 113 4.21 6.54 11.17
CA CYS A 113 3.22 7.56 11.50
C CYS A 113 1.91 7.21 10.83
N ILE A 114 0.88 6.92 11.63
CA ILE A 114 -0.46 6.60 11.14
C ILE A 114 -1.46 7.64 11.62
N SER A 115 -2.55 7.79 10.88
CA SER A 115 -3.67 8.66 11.23
C SER A 115 -4.77 7.81 11.87
N PRO A 116 -4.94 7.82 13.22
CA PRO A 116 -5.87 6.92 13.89
C PRO A 116 -7.32 7.11 13.47
N LYS A 117 -7.64 8.25 12.85
CA LYS A 117 -9.01 8.61 12.46
C LYS A 117 -9.44 7.97 11.15
N GLU A 118 -8.51 7.58 10.29
CA GLU A 118 -8.80 7.17 8.91
C GLU A 118 -7.95 5.99 8.43
N ASP A 119 -6.94 5.58 9.18
CA ASP A 119 -6.12 4.41 8.84
C ASP A 119 -6.91 3.10 9.02
N LEU A 120 -6.96 2.29 7.97
CA LEU A 120 -7.71 1.03 7.95
C LEU A 120 -7.06 -0.06 8.81
N TYR A 121 -5.73 -0.07 8.91
CA TYR A 121 -4.95 -1.13 9.54
C TYR A 121 -4.63 -0.80 11.00
N SER A 122 -4.72 0.47 11.38
CA SER A 122 -4.54 0.97 12.75
C SER A 122 -5.64 1.98 13.10
N CYS A 123 -6.90 1.57 12.93
CA CYS A 123 -8.04 2.43 13.21
C CYS A 123 -8.24 2.60 14.73
N GLY A 124 -8.39 3.84 15.17
CA GLY A 124 -8.57 4.19 16.58
C GLY A 124 -7.28 4.20 17.42
N GLY A 125 -6.15 3.73 16.88
CA GLY A 125 -4.87 3.64 17.59
C GLY A 125 -3.91 2.65 16.93
N CYS A 126 -2.79 2.36 17.58
CA CYS A 126 -1.81 1.42 17.05
C CYS A 126 -2.32 -0.02 17.17
N ALA A 127 -2.52 -0.71 16.04
CA ALA A 127 -2.88 -2.13 16.05
C ALA A 127 -1.77 -2.99 16.68
N THR A 128 -0.49 -2.62 16.48
CA THR A 128 0.67 -3.32 17.07
C THR A 128 0.76 -3.21 18.59
N LEU A 129 0.11 -2.21 19.18
CA LEU A 129 0.01 -2.03 20.64
C LEU A 129 -1.36 -2.48 21.19
N GLY A 130 -2.28 -2.92 20.33
CA GLY A 130 -3.65 -3.24 20.71
C GLY A 130 -4.50 -2.04 21.14
N THR A 131 -4.05 -0.81 20.88
CA THR A 131 -4.84 0.41 21.14
C THR A 131 -5.76 0.77 19.97
N GLY A 132 -5.51 0.21 18.79
CA GLY A 132 -6.42 0.25 17.64
C GLY A 132 -6.61 -1.13 17.03
N GLN A 133 -7.33 -1.17 15.91
CA GLN A 133 -7.71 -2.41 15.23
C GLN A 133 -7.55 -2.28 13.71
N ASP A 134 -7.13 -3.37 13.09
CA ASP A 134 -7.22 -3.54 11.64
C ASP A 134 -8.66 -3.86 11.24
N CYS A 135 -9.35 -2.90 10.60
CA CYS A 135 -10.73 -3.06 10.15
C CYS A 135 -10.86 -4.11 9.03
N THR A 136 -9.78 -4.39 8.28
CA THR A 136 -9.78 -5.37 7.19
C THR A 136 -9.70 -6.81 7.71
N ALA A 137 -9.22 -6.98 8.94
CA ALA A 137 -9.17 -8.27 9.62
C ALA A 137 -10.51 -8.69 10.25
N ILE A 138 -11.55 -7.83 10.20
CA ILE A 138 -12.88 -8.17 10.73
C ILE A 138 -13.45 -9.37 9.96
N PRO A 139 -13.93 -10.43 10.63
CA PRO A 139 -14.44 -11.61 9.95
C PRO A 139 -15.62 -11.31 9.01
N GLY A 140 -15.59 -11.90 7.81
CA GLY A 140 -16.69 -11.82 6.86
C GLY A 140 -16.85 -10.48 6.12
N VAL A 141 -16.06 -9.45 6.44
CA VAL A 141 -16.17 -8.14 5.76
C VAL A 141 -15.67 -8.20 4.32
N LEU A 142 -16.34 -7.46 3.46
CA LEU A 142 -15.95 -7.23 2.06
C LEU A 142 -15.48 -5.79 1.85
N SER A 143 -16.17 -4.82 2.45
CA SER A 143 -15.83 -3.40 2.37
C SER A 143 -15.97 -2.76 3.74
N VAL A 144 -14.94 -2.01 4.14
CA VAL A 144 -14.83 -1.33 5.43
C VAL A 144 -14.22 0.06 5.24
N SER A 145 -14.46 0.94 6.19
CA SER A 145 -13.74 2.20 6.32
C SER A 145 -13.36 2.45 7.79
N CYS A 146 -12.27 3.17 8.03
CA CYS A 146 -12.05 3.81 9.32
C CYS A 146 -12.55 5.26 9.22
N ALA A 147 -13.45 5.65 10.11
CA ALA A 147 -13.90 7.03 10.22
C ALA A 147 -13.97 7.41 11.69
N ILE A 148 -13.47 8.60 12.03
CA ILE A 148 -13.44 9.13 13.41
C ILE A 148 -12.86 8.13 14.44
N GLY A 149 -11.95 7.25 13.99
CA GLY A 149 -11.32 6.22 14.83
C GLY A 149 -12.19 5.00 15.09
N GLN A 150 -13.23 4.77 14.27
CA GLN A 150 -14.10 3.61 14.36
C GLN A 150 -14.18 2.87 13.02
N CYS A 151 -14.18 1.54 13.09
CA CYS A 151 -14.40 0.69 11.93
C CYS A 151 -15.89 0.67 11.55
N ASN A 152 -16.18 1.07 10.32
CA ASN A 152 -17.52 0.99 9.73
C ASN A 152 -17.52 -0.10 8.65
N VAL A 153 -18.40 -1.08 8.77
CA VAL A 153 -18.57 -2.14 7.77
C VAL A 153 -19.67 -1.74 6.80
N HIS A 154 -19.34 -1.66 5.52
CA HIS A 154 -20.28 -1.27 4.45
C HIS A 154 -20.91 -2.47 3.77
N SER A 155 -20.16 -3.57 3.64
CA SER A 155 -20.65 -4.79 3.02
C SER A 155 -19.92 -6.04 3.51
N CYS A 156 -20.61 -7.17 3.42
CA CYS A 156 -20.10 -8.49 3.78
C CYS A 156 -19.81 -9.34 2.55
N LYS A 157 -18.91 -10.30 2.69
CA LYS A 157 -18.60 -11.31 1.68
C LYS A 157 -19.83 -12.19 1.43
N ALA A 158 -19.85 -12.88 0.28
CA ALA A 158 -20.91 -13.84 -0.03
C ALA A 158 -21.03 -14.91 1.08
N GLY A 159 -22.26 -15.25 1.45
CA GLY A 159 -22.53 -16.15 2.58
C GLY A 159 -22.48 -15.47 3.96
N PHE A 160 -22.37 -14.13 4.01
CA PHE A 160 -22.49 -13.34 5.22
C PHE A 160 -23.55 -12.23 5.05
N THR A 161 -24.22 -11.88 6.14
CA THR A 161 -25.19 -10.79 6.24
C THR A 161 -24.72 -9.77 7.28
N LEU A 162 -24.85 -8.48 6.94
CA LEU A 162 -24.51 -7.39 7.86
C LEU A 162 -25.60 -7.28 8.95
N SER A 163 -25.20 -7.44 10.20
CA SER A 163 -26.05 -7.22 11.38
C SER A 163 -26.29 -5.74 11.64
N SER A 164 -27.31 -5.41 12.44
CA SER A 164 -27.54 -4.05 12.96
C SER A 164 -26.35 -3.51 13.75
N ASP A 165 -25.55 -4.40 14.35
CA ASP A 165 -24.37 -4.04 15.15
C ASP A 165 -23.12 -3.80 14.29
N GLY A 166 -23.24 -3.81 12.96
CA GLY A 166 -22.11 -3.58 12.05
C GLY A 166 -21.17 -4.78 11.90
N VAL A 167 -21.62 -5.98 12.27
CA VAL A 167 -20.84 -7.23 12.18
C VAL A 167 -21.37 -8.10 11.05
N CYS A 168 -20.47 -8.72 10.29
CA CYS A 168 -20.83 -9.72 9.28
C CYS A 168 -21.03 -11.09 9.93
N LEU A 169 -22.26 -11.59 9.93
CA LEU A 169 -22.62 -12.91 10.45
C LEU A 169 -22.84 -13.88 9.30
N PRO A 170 -22.48 -15.17 9.43
CA PRO A 170 -22.78 -16.17 8.40
C PRO A 170 -24.27 -16.18 8.09
N SER A 171 -24.62 -16.01 6.82
CA SER A 171 -25.98 -16.20 6.34
C SER A 171 -26.28 -17.69 6.42
N ILE A 172 -27.24 -18.08 7.26
CA ILE A 172 -27.91 -19.37 7.11
C ILE A 172 -28.71 -19.31 5.80
N VAL A 173 -28.04 -19.59 4.69
CA VAL A 173 -28.73 -19.82 3.42
C VAL A 173 -29.45 -21.15 3.60
N ASP A 174 -30.75 -21.08 3.89
CA ASP A 174 -31.61 -22.25 3.85
C ASP A 174 -31.47 -22.87 2.46
N TYR A 175 -30.81 -24.02 2.40
CA TYR A 175 -30.67 -24.81 1.19
C TYR A 175 -32.00 -25.53 0.93
N THR A 176 -33.11 -24.79 0.84
CA THR A 176 -34.34 -25.34 0.31
C THR A 176 -34.14 -25.48 -1.20
N PRO A 177 -34.09 -26.71 -1.74
CA PRO A 177 -33.92 -26.90 -3.17
C PRO A 177 -35.08 -26.20 -3.89
N ARG A 178 -34.73 -25.31 -4.82
CA ARG A 178 -35.71 -24.67 -5.71
C ARG A 178 -36.28 -25.77 -6.63
N PRO A 179 -37.61 -25.93 -6.74
CA PRO A 179 -38.25 -27.02 -7.48
C PRO A 179 -37.97 -26.98 -8.98
#